data_AF-A0A7Y6UKI6-F1
#
_entry.id   AF-A0A7Y6UKI6-F1
#
_cell.length_a   1.000
_cell.length_b   1.000
_cell.length_c   1.000
_cell.angle_alpha   90.00
_cell.angle_beta   90.00
_cell.angle_gamma   90.00
#
_symmetry.space_group_name_H-M   'P 1'
#
loop_
_entity.id
_entity.type
_entity.pdbx_description
1 polymer ?
#
loop_
_entity_poly.entity_id
_entity_poly.type
_entity_poly.pdbx_seq_one_letter_code
_entity_poly.pdbx_strand_id
1 'polypeptide(L)' 'MIDPDAFQLSDDPAETLATVVALRRLADSLERQAVAAALEKGWSWARIAQGLGISKQAAHKRLSDLATGND' A
#
# COMPACT_ATOMS: atom_id res chain seq x y z
N MET A 1 9.77 0.70 -12.07
CA MET A 1 9.83 -0.74 -11.76
C MET A 1 10.83 -0.87 -10.62
N ILE A 2 10.42 -1.35 -9.45
CA ILE A 2 11.39 -1.68 -8.40
C ILE A 2 12.18 -2.87 -8.93
N ASP A 3 13.49 -2.71 -9.06
CA ASP A 3 14.38 -3.79 -9.47
C ASP A 3 14.42 -4.85 -8.35
N PRO A 4 14.03 -6.10 -8.61
CA PRO A 4 14.08 -7.16 -7.59
C PRO A 4 15.51 -7.42 -7.09
N ASP A 5 16.53 -7.17 -7.91
CA ASP A 5 17.93 -7.41 -7.57
C ASP A 5 18.55 -6.26 -6.76
N ALA A 6 17.83 -5.14 -6.58
CA ALA A 6 18.26 -4.04 -5.72
C ALA A 6 18.26 -4.40 -4.22
N PHE A 7 17.61 -5.51 -3.85
CA PHE A 7 17.60 -6.01 -2.46
C PHE A 7 18.52 -7.24 -2.37
N GLN A 8 19.78 -7.02 -2.04
CA GLN A 8 20.68 -8.10 -1.61
C GLN A 8 20.14 -8.65 -0.28
N LEU A 9 19.57 -9.86 -0.33
CA LEU A 9 19.08 -10.57 0.85
C LEU A 9 20.28 -11.16 1.61
N SER A 10 20.24 -11.05 2.94
CA SER A 10 21.23 -11.69 3.81
C SER A 10 21.11 -13.22 3.75
N ASP A 11 22.23 -13.92 3.90
CA ASP A 11 22.27 -15.38 4.01
C ASP A 11 21.58 -15.88 5.30
N ASP A 12 21.31 -14.99 6.27
CA ASP A 12 20.47 -15.29 7.43
C ASP A 12 18.97 -15.13 7.09
N PRO A 13 18.17 -16.22 7.11
CA PRO A 13 16.73 -16.14 6.89
C PRO A 13 16.00 -15.19 7.84
N ALA A 14 16.49 -15.03 9.09
CA ALA A 14 15.87 -14.14 10.07
C ALA A 14 15.99 -12.66 9.64
N GLU A 15 17.15 -12.24 9.16
CA GLU A 15 17.40 -10.89 8.66
C GLU A 15 16.61 -10.60 7.38
N THR A 16 16.58 -11.58 6.46
CA THR A 16 15.75 -11.50 5.26
C THR A 16 14.27 -11.32 5.59
N LEU A 17 13.73 -12.10 6.53
CA LEU A 17 12.33 -11.97 6.95
C LEU A 17 12.06 -10.63 7.65
N ALA A 18 12.99 -10.12 8.45
CA ALA A 18 12.88 -8.80 9.06
C ALA A 18 12.81 -7.69 8.00
N THR A 19 13.64 -7.78 6.95
CA THR A 19 13.62 -6.86 5.81
C THR A 19 12.28 -6.91 5.08
N VAL A 20 11.77 -8.11 4.80
CA VAL A 20 10.45 -8.28 4.17
C VAL A 20 9.34 -7.66 5.01
N VAL A 21 9.38 -7.80 6.34
CA VAL A 21 8.41 -7.16 7.23
C VAL A 21 8.52 -5.63 7.18
N ALA A 22 9.73 -5.08 7.17
CA ALA A 22 9.96 -3.65 7.05
C ALA A 22 9.40 -3.09 5.73
N LEU A 23 9.65 -3.78 4.61
CA LEU A 23 9.14 -3.42 3.29
C LEU A 23 7.61 -3.46 3.23
N ARG A 24 6.97 -4.48 3.82
CA ARG A 24 5.50 -4.55 3.91
C ARG A 24 4.93 -3.37 4.67
N ARG A 25 5.51 -3.02 5.82
CA ARG A 25 5.07 -1.85 6.61
C ARG A 25 5.22 -0.55 5.84
N LEU A 26 6.33 -0.39 5.11
CA LEU A 26 6.55 0.78 4.25
C LEU A 26 5.51 0.83 3.12
N ALA A 27 5.29 -0.29 2.43
CA ALA A 27 4.28 -0.40 1.37
C ALA A 27 2.87 -0.07 1.89
N ASP A 28 2.48 -0.60 3.05
CA ASP A 28 1.19 -0.30 3.69
C ASP A 28 1.05 1.20 4.01
N SER A 29 2.11 1.84 4.49
CA SER A 29 2.11 3.28 4.77
C SER A 29 1.96 4.12 3.48
N LEU A 30 2.70 3.77 2.43
CA LEU A 30 2.64 4.45 1.14
C LEU A 30 1.27 4.26 0.47
N GLU A 31 0.70 3.05 0.53
CA GLU A 31 -0.66 2.75 0.04
C GLU A 31 -1.68 3.69 0.69
N ARG A 32 -1.67 3.79 2.03
CA ARG A 32 -2.62 4.65 2.76
C ARG A 32 -2.46 6.12 2.42
N GLN A 33 -1.23 6.63 2.34
CA GLN A 33 -0.95 8.03 1.96
C GLN A 33 -1.44 8.33 0.53
N ALA A 34 -1.17 7.43 -0.42
CA ALA A 34 -1.61 7.58 -1.80
C ALA A 34 -3.14 7.56 -1.92
N VAL A 35 -3.81 6.70 -1.15
CA VAL A 35 -5.28 6.60 -1.11
C VAL A 35 -5.90 7.87 -0.52
N ALA A 36 -5.37 8.37 0.59
CA ALA A 36 -5.83 9.63 1.19
C ALA A 36 -5.70 10.80 0.19
N ALA A 37 -4.54 10.96 -0.43
CA ALA A 37 -4.32 11.99 -1.45
C ALA A 37 -5.21 11.82 -2.69
N ALA A 38 -5.59 10.59 -3.04
CA ALA A 38 -6.53 10.34 -4.13
C ALA A 38 -7.97 10.74 -3.73
N LEU A 39 -8.39 10.44 -2.50
CA LEU A 39 -9.68 10.85 -1.97
C LEU A 39 -9.81 12.38 -1.89
N GLU A 40 -8.77 13.08 -1.43
CA GLU A 40 -8.70 14.56 -1.43
C GLU A 40 -8.85 15.14 -2.84
N LYS A 41 -8.33 14.45 -3.85
CA LYS A 41 -8.47 14.82 -5.27
C LYS A 41 -9.81 14.38 -5.87
N GLY A 42 -10.75 13.90 -5.06
CA GLY A 42 -12.09 13.48 -5.49
C GLY A 42 -12.11 12.19 -6.31
N TRP A 43 -11.07 11.34 -6.22
CA TRP A 43 -11.08 10.06 -6.92
C TRP A 43 -12.17 9.13 -6.37
N SER A 44 -12.83 8.41 -7.27
CA SER A 44 -13.76 7.36 -6.86
C SER A 44 -13.01 6.13 -6.37
N TRP A 45 -13.64 5.37 -5.47
CA TRP A 45 -13.14 4.08 -5.02
C TRP A 45 -12.85 3.08 -6.13
N ALA A 46 -13.57 3.15 -7.25
CA ALA A 46 -13.30 2.31 -8.41
C ALA A 46 -11.95 2.66 -9.07
N ARG A 47 -11.63 3.95 -9.17
CA ARG A 47 -10.35 4.43 -9.72
C ARG A 47 -9.18 4.11 -8.80
N ILE A 48 -9.38 4.26 -7.49
CA ILE A 48 -8.38 3.87 -6.47
C ILE A 48 -8.11 2.36 -6.56
N ALA A 49 -9.16 1.54 -6.59
CA ALA A 49 -9.03 0.09 -6.69
C ALA A 49 -8.29 -0.35 -7.97
N GLN A 50 -8.57 0.31 -9.09
CA GLN A 50 -7.85 0.09 -10.35
C GLN A 50 -6.36 0.40 -10.21
N GLY A 51 -5.99 1.52 -9.56
CA GLY A 51 -4.59 1.88 -9.32
C GLY A 51 -3.85 0.91 -8.39
N LEU A 52 -4.57 0.30 -7.46
CA LEU A 52 -4.03 -0.71 -6.53
C LEU A 52 -4.06 -2.14 -7.09
N GLY A 53 -4.68 -2.37 -8.25
CA GLY A 53 -4.82 -3.71 -8.83
C GLY A 53 -5.74 -4.65 -8.02
N ILE A 54 -6.68 -4.11 -7.26
CA ILE A 54 -7.62 -4.88 -6.43
C ILE A 54 -9.08 -4.57 -6.81
N SER A 55 -10.02 -5.33 -6.26
CA SER A 55 -11.45 -5.04 -6.46
C SER A 55 -11.89 -3.80 -5.67
N LYS A 56 -12.94 -3.12 -6.15
CA LYS A 56 -13.56 -1.98 -5.44
C LYS A 56 -13.98 -2.36 -4.02
N GLN A 57 -14.57 -3.55 -3.84
CA GLN A 57 -15.01 -4.04 -2.54
C GLN A 57 -13.82 -4.26 -1.60
N ALA A 58 -12.70 -4.80 -2.11
CA ALA A 58 -11.48 -4.98 -1.33
C ALA A 58 -10.88 -3.64 -0.89
N ALA A 59 -10.85 -2.65 -1.80
CA ALA A 59 -10.38 -1.30 -1.48
C ALA A 59 -11.24 -0.65 -0.39
N HIS A 60 -12.57 -0.65 -0.57
CA HIS A 60 -13.50 -0.12 0.44
C HIS A 60 -13.32 -0.81 1.80
N LYS A 61 -13.29 -2.15 1.83
CA LYS A 61 -13.18 -2.90 3.09
C LYS A 61 -11.88 -2.61 3.84
N ARG A 62 -10.77 -2.38 3.12
CA ARG A 62 -9.44 -2.21 3.72
C ARG A 62 -9.14 -0.77 4.13
N LEU A 63 -9.75 0.22 3.47
CA LEU A 63 -9.26 1.60 3.46
C LEU A 63 -10.36 2.65 3.68
N SER A 64 -11.62 2.25 3.91
CA SER A 64 -12.73 3.20 4.11
C SER A 64 -12.56 4.09 5.35
N ASP A 65 -11.76 3.66 6.32
CA ASP A 65 -11.37 4.44 7.49
C ASP A 65 -10.71 5.77 7.09
N LEU A 66 -9.93 5.78 6.01
CA LEU A 66 -9.26 6.98 5.49
C LEU A 66 -10.24 8.04 4.94
N ALA A 67 -11.45 7.64 4.54
CA ALA A 67 -12.47 8.59 4.08
C ALA A 67 -13.25 9.26 5.21
N THR A 68 -13.11 8.77 6.45
CA THR A 68 -13.89 9.26 7.60
C THR A 68 -13.10 10.24 8.48
N GLY A 69 -11.77 10.32 8.30
CA GLY A 69 -10.88 11.16 9.09
C GLY A 69 -10.50 12.51 8.46
N ASN A 70 -11.21 12.95 7.41
CA ASN A 70 -10.95 14.19 6.68
C ASN A 70 -12.03 15.28 6.92
N ASP A 71 -12.75 15.17 8.04
CA ASP A 71 -13.64 16.22 8.58
C ASP A 71 -12.91 17.06 9.64
#